data_AF-A0A9W8I3B8-F1
#
_entry.id   AF-A0A9W8I3B8-F1
#
_cell.length_a   1.000
_cell.length_b   1.000
_cell.length_c   1.000
_cell.angle_alpha   90.00
_cell.angle_beta   90.00
_cell.angle_gamma   90.00
#
_symmetry.space_group_name_H-M   'P 1'
#
loop_
_entity.id
_entity.type
_entity.pdbx_description
1 polymer ?
#
loop_
_entity_poly.entity_id
_entity_poly.type
_entity_poly.pdbx_seq_one_letter_code
_entity_poly.pdbx_strand_id
1 'polypeptide(L)'
;MAFHATASLRQSLTLRPAFELALRSSCLQLVLARWGLETAALMGLQGDQTANDDERKVRAVEAITDAMYKSGLDDHATLAEKKMLEKPYRSWEYSDYVYGDNWEALGTLQWLLGRQHIIPPYYSNFDRARLFRNTGIMPADPSTIENFVDTFMSSQIRQHVDTQQLQHAVNTSEAWIWRARAQVLLGLREEITNPTADRSNGEEETALEAALRTRHIPPSLRKIAADLPKTIPLAAKHSLDKGLIENIEGEDFGIAVEMKETADQAPASQPSTATVPYKNLDSNHHDALRKVAESRFMAFAWSLGKIDAWDIEKTSELLSINPINAIWTPEAE
;
A
#
# COMPACT_ATOMS: atom_id res chain seq x y z
N MET A 1 -27.16 -27.46 5.18
CA MET A 1 -27.86 -26.18 5.46
C MET A 1 -26.95 -25.01 5.85
N ALA A 2 -25.64 -25.19 6.07
CA ALA A 2 -24.71 -24.09 6.37
C ALA A 2 -24.16 -23.33 5.13
N PHE A 3 -24.37 -23.86 3.91
CA PHE A 3 -23.75 -23.35 2.68
C PHE A 3 -24.49 -22.19 1.99
N HIS A 4 -25.75 -21.93 2.34
CA HIS A 4 -26.47 -20.76 1.79
C HIS A 4 -26.20 -19.45 2.56
N ALA A 5 -25.57 -19.52 3.74
CA ALA A 5 -25.27 -18.33 4.53
C ALA A 5 -24.06 -17.54 3.99
N THR A 6 -23.10 -18.20 3.32
CA THR A 6 -21.88 -17.55 2.79
C THR A 6 -22.15 -16.71 1.54
N ALA A 7 -23.10 -17.12 0.68
CA ALA A 7 -23.55 -16.30 -0.45
C ALA A 7 -24.21 -14.98 0.02
N SER A 8 -24.90 -15.00 1.17
CA SER A 8 -25.57 -13.82 1.74
C SER A 8 -24.63 -12.83 2.46
N LEU A 9 -23.36 -13.19 2.66
CA LEU A 9 -22.36 -12.35 3.33
C LEU A 9 -21.54 -11.48 2.36
N ARG A 10 -21.78 -11.57 1.04
CA ARG A 10 -21.23 -10.61 0.08
C ARG A 10 -21.94 -9.26 0.26
N GLN A 11 -21.46 -8.46 1.21
CA GLN A 11 -21.84 -7.06 1.28
C GLN A 11 -21.56 -6.42 -0.08
N SER A 12 -22.57 -5.75 -0.65
CA SER A 12 -22.35 -4.91 -1.82
C SER A 12 -21.32 -3.84 -1.46
N LEU A 13 -20.14 -3.93 -2.06
CA LEU A 13 -19.09 -2.93 -1.90
C LEU A 13 -19.63 -1.58 -2.37
N THR A 14 -19.88 -0.69 -1.41
CA THR A 14 -20.41 0.64 -1.68
C THR A 14 -19.28 1.63 -1.46
N LEU A 15 -18.86 2.27 -2.55
CA LEU A 15 -17.81 3.29 -2.51
C LEU A 15 -18.37 4.61 -1.98
N ARG A 16 -17.52 5.36 -1.27
CA ARG A 16 -17.73 6.77 -0.96
C ARG A 16 -18.01 7.55 -2.25
N PRO A 17 -18.76 8.67 -2.17
CA PRO A 17 -19.00 9.53 -3.33
C PRO A 17 -17.69 9.91 -4.05
N ALA A 18 -17.74 9.99 -5.39
CA ALA A 18 -16.55 10.29 -6.20
C ALA A 18 -15.88 11.61 -5.80
N PHE A 19 -16.68 12.62 -5.39
CA PHE A 19 -16.14 13.89 -4.90
C PHE A 19 -15.30 13.71 -3.62
N GLU A 20 -15.69 12.83 -2.69
CA GLU A 20 -14.89 12.55 -1.47
C GLU A 20 -13.56 11.89 -1.84
N LEU A 21 -13.59 10.94 -2.78
CA LEU A 21 -12.38 10.29 -3.28
C LEU A 21 -11.45 11.30 -3.97
N ALA A 22 -12.02 12.25 -4.73
CA ALA A 22 -11.28 13.31 -5.40
C ALA A 22 -10.62 14.26 -4.39
N LEU A 23 -11.36 14.72 -3.38
CA LEU A 23 -10.81 15.57 -2.31
C LEU A 23 -9.65 14.89 -1.59
N ARG A 24 -9.83 13.61 -1.21
CA ARG A 24 -8.77 12.83 -0.55
C ARG A 24 -7.55 12.62 -1.43
N SER A 25 -7.76 12.37 -2.73
CA SER A 25 -6.70 12.29 -3.74
C SER A 25 -5.94 13.61 -3.87
N SER A 26 -6.63 14.75 -3.87
CA SER A 26 -6.01 16.07 -3.93
C SER A 26 -5.17 16.37 -2.69
N CYS A 27 -5.67 16.04 -1.49
CA CYS A 27 -4.89 16.16 -0.25
C CYS A 27 -3.60 15.33 -0.31
N LEU A 28 -3.68 14.06 -0.74
CA LEU A 28 -2.50 13.21 -0.89
C LEU A 28 -1.52 13.76 -1.94
N GLN A 29 -2.02 14.36 -3.02
CA GLN A 29 -1.15 14.95 -4.03
C GLN A 29 -0.37 16.17 -3.51
N LEU A 30 -0.97 17.03 -2.70
CA LEU A 30 -0.26 18.14 -2.05
C LEU A 30 0.82 17.62 -1.09
N VAL A 31 0.46 16.62 -0.28
CA VAL A 31 1.39 15.95 0.65
C VAL A 31 2.57 15.33 -0.10
N LEU A 32 2.32 14.59 -1.18
CA LEU A 32 3.36 13.95 -1.99
C LEU A 32 4.20 14.96 -2.78
N ALA A 33 3.61 16.08 -3.20
CA ALA A 33 4.34 17.17 -3.85
C ALA A 33 5.32 17.82 -2.87
N ARG A 34 4.86 18.11 -1.64
CA ARG A 34 5.72 18.59 -0.55
C ARG A 34 6.83 17.58 -0.23
N TRP A 35 6.49 16.29 -0.15
CA TRP A 35 7.45 15.20 0.06
C TRP A 35 8.54 15.13 -1.02
N GLY A 36 8.15 15.28 -2.29
CA GLY A 36 9.08 15.28 -3.41
C GLY A 36 10.06 16.47 -3.36
N LEU A 37 9.58 17.66 -3.00
CA LEU A 37 10.43 18.85 -2.84
C LEU A 37 11.44 18.70 -1.70
N GLU A 38 11.01 18.19 -0.54
CA GLU A 38 11.88 17.97 0.63
C GLU A 38 12.91 16.87 0.37
N THR A 39 12.48 15.76 -0.22
CA THR A 39 13.40 14.67 -0.56
C THR A 39 14.44 15.11 -1.59
N ALA A 40 14.04 15.89 -2.61
CA ALA A 40 14.97 16.47 -3.57
C ALA A 40 15.93 17.47 -2.93
N ALA A 41 15.47 18.23 -1.93
CA ALA A 41 16.33 19.14 -1.17
C ALA A 41 17.37 18.37 -0.35
N LEU A 42 16.95 17.31 0.34
CA LEU A 42 17.81 16.45 1.15
C LEU A 42 18.85 15.71 0.28
N MET A 43 18.44 15.12 -0.84
CA MET A 43 19.35 14.44 -1.77
C MET A 43 20.27 15.42 -2.52
N GLY A 44 19.77 16.63 -2.81
CA GLY A 44 20.51 17.72 -3.45
C GLY A 44 21.50 18.45 -2.54
N LEU A 45 21.65 18.06 -1.27
CA LEU A 45 22.68 18.56 -0.35
C LEU A 45 24.11 18.13 -0.75
N GLN A 46 24.29 17.34 -1.82
CA GLN A 46 25.60 16.95 -2.36
C GLN A 46 26.09 17.79 -3.55
N GLY A 47 25.35 18.79 -4.02
CA GLY A 47 25.77 19.70 -5.11
C GLY A 47 25.77 21.16 -4.71
N ASP A 48 26.54 22.00 -5.41
CA ASP A 48 26.61 23.47 -5.20
C ASP A 48 25.22 24.11 -5.39
N GLN A 49 24.52 24.35 -4.28
CA GLN A 49 23.23 25.03 -4.26
C GLN A 49 23.44 26.54 -4.38
N THR A 50 22.79 27.17 -5.35
CA THR A 50 22.79 28.64 -5.44
C THR A 50 21.70 29.22 -4.54
N ALA A 51 21.94 30.40 -3.94
CA ALA A 51 20.98 31.07 -3.06
C ALA A 51 19.60 31.32 -3.74
N ASN A 52 19.59 31.50 -5.07
CA ASN A 52 18.36 31.68 -5.86
C ASN A 52 17.51 30.40 -5.93
N ASP A 53 18.13 29.21 -5.91
CA ASP A 53 17.39 27.94 -5.94
C ASP A 53 16.66 27.69 -4.63
N ASP A 54 17.23 28.12 -3.51
CA ASP A 54 16.61 27.98 -2.20
C ASP A 54 15.41 28.92 -2.03
N GLU A 55 15.50 30.18 -2.44
CA GLU A 55 14.34 31.09 -2.40
C GLU A 55 13.17 30.60 -3.26
N ARG A 56 13.47 30.06 -4.45
CA ARG A 56 12.43 29.51 -5.33
C ARG A 56 11.72 28.32 -4.68
N LYS A 57 12.47 27.44 -4.01
CA LYS A 57 11.92 26.26 -3.33
C LYS A 57 11.11 26.66 -2.09
N VAL A 58 11.58 27.62 -1.29
CA VAL A 58 10.81 28.18 -0.16
C VAL A 58 9.47 28.74 -0.64
N ARG A 59 9.47 29.54 -1.71
CA ARG A 59 8.21 30.05 -2.30
C ARG A 59 7.30 28.95 -2.81
N ALA A 60 7.85 27.87 -3.38
CA ALA A 60 7.05 26.73 -3.83
C ALA A 60 6.40 25.99 -2.66
N VAL A 61 7.10 25.86 -1.54
CA VAL A 61 6.57 25.28 -0.29
C VAL A 61 5.42 26.11 0.25
N GLU A 62 5.63 27.42 0.39
CA GLU A 62 4.59 28.35 0.85
C GLU A 62 3.38 28.31 -0.07
N ALA A 63 3.60 28.27 -1.40
CA ALA A 63 2.52 28.21 -2.38
C ALA A 63 1.70 26.91 -2.29
N ILE A 64 2.31 25.77 -1.97
CA ILE A 64 1.57 24.50 -1.75
C ILE A 64 0.67 24.61 -0.51
N THR A 65 1.20 25.15 0.59
CA THR A 65 0.44 25.34 1.83
C THR A 65 -0.69 26.35 1.62
N ASP A 66 -0.43 27.45 0.93
CA ASP A 66 -1.43 28.43 0.54
C ASP A 66 -2.52 27.83 -0.36
N ALA A 67 -2.15 26.97 -1.32
CA ALA A 67 -3.10 26.35 -2.23
C ALA A 67 -4.07 25.43 -1.48
N MET A 68 -3.62 24.72 -0.44
CA MET A 68 -4.50 23.93 0.43
C MET A 68 -5.60 24.80 1.06
N TYR A 69 -5.22 25.95 1.64
CA TYR A 69 -6.17 26.87 2.29
C TYR A 69 -7.09 27.56 1.29
N LYS A 70 -6.56 28.02 0.15
CA LYS A 70 -7.33 28.76 -0.86
C LYS A 70 -8.34 27.88 -1.59
N SER A 71 -8.04 26.60 -1.77
CA SER A 71 -8.95 25.62 -2.39
C SER A 71 -9.95 24.97 -1.43
N GLY A 72 -9.88 25.27 -0.12
CA GLY A 72 -10.73 24.64 0.90
C GLY A 72 -10.41 23.16 1.17
N LEU A 73 -9.26 22.66 0.71
CA LEU A 73 -8.84 21.28 0.98
C LEU A 73 -8.46 21.04 2.44
N ASP A 74 -8.21 22.09 3.21
CA ASP A 74 -7.81 21.94 4.59
C ASP A 74 -8.91 21.21 5.38
N ASP A 75 -10.20 21.44 5.15
CA ASP A 75 -11.27 20.70 5.83
C ASP A 75 -11.25 19.18 5.59
N HIS A 76 -10.54 18.71 4.55
CA HIS A 76 -10.43 17.31 4.17
C HIS A 76 -9.05 16.69 4.46
N ALA A 77 -8.05 17.52 4.77
CA ALA A 77 -6.73 17.07 5.19
C ALA A 77 -6.76 16.61 6.65
N THR A 78 -5.99 15.57 6.97
CA THR A 78 -5.84 15.14 8.37
C THR A 78 -5.02 16.18 9.15
N LEU A 79 -5.18 16.22 10.47
CA LEU A 79 -4.39 17.12 11.31
C LEU A 79 -2.87 16.88 11.14
N ALA A 80 -2.46 15.63 10.97
CA ALA A 80 -1.07 15.27 10.76
C ALA A 80 -0.53 15.81 9.43
N GLU A 81 -1.33 15.72 8.36
CA GLU A 81 -0.99 16.25 7.03
C GLU A 81 -0.91 17.78 7.05
N LYS A 82 -1.86 18.47 7.68
CA LYS A 82 -1.82 19.94 7.85
C LYS A 82 -0.54 20.37 8.54
N LYS A 83 -0.26 19.78 9.71
CA LYS A 83 0.95 20.08 10.49
C LYS A 83 2.21 19.85 9.68
N MET A 84 2.25 18.80 8.88
CA MET A 84 3.40 18.49 8.03
C MET A 84 3.56 19.50 6.89
N LEU A 85 2.47 19.90 6.21
CA LEU A 85 2.52 20.88 5.13
C LEU A 85 2.98 22.27 5.62
N GLU A 86 2.59 22.64 6.84
CA GLU A 86 2.99 23.89 7.49
C GLU A 86 4.44 23.93 7.99
N LYS A 87 5.14 22.78 8.02
CA LYS A 87 6.54 22.74 8.45
C LYS A 87 7.41 23.61 7.52
N PRO A 88 8.37 24.38 8.07
CA PRO A 88 9.34 25.10 7.27
C PRO A 88 10.09 24.20 6.28
N TYR A 89 10.54 24.80 5.18
CA TYR A 89 11.37 24.09 4.21
C TYR A 89 12.64 23.53 4.88
N ARG A 90 12.98 22.26 4.61
CA ARG A 90 14.10 21.50 5.20
C ARG A 90 14.00 21.22 6.70
N SER A 91 12.83 21.37 7.30
CA SER A 91 12.64 21.03 8.72
C SER A 91 12.01 19.65 8.92
N TRP A 92 12.02 18.80 7.89
CA TRP A 92 11.43 17.47 7.96
C TRP A 92 12.31 16.50 8.74
N GLU A 93 11.68 15.77 9.65
CA GLU A 93 12.29 14.73 10.45
C GLU A 93 12.10 13.37 9.78
N TYR A 94 12.82 12.34 10.25
CA TYR A 94 12.70 10.98 9.71
C TYR A 94 11.26 10.46 9.71
N SER A 95 10.48 10.82 10.73
CA SER A 95 9.05 10.49 10.87
C SER A 95 8.19 11.07 9.75
N ASP A 96 8.57 12.18 9.12
CA ASP A 96 7.81 12.80 8.03
C ASP A 96 8.00 12.06 6.69
N TYR A 97 9.06 11.26 6.53
CA TYR A 97 9.29 10.57 5.27
C TYR A 97 8.31 9.41 5.02
N VAL A 98 7.56 8.98 6.04
CA VAL A 98 6.48 7.99 5.93
C VAL A 98 5.40 8.44 4.93
N TYR A 99 5.21 9.75 4.72
CA TYR A 99 4.23 10.25 3.76
C TYR A 99 4.54 9.84 2.31
N GLY A 100 5.79 9.46 2.02
CA GLY A 100 6.17 8.89 0.73
C GLY A 100 5.48 7.56 0.44
N ASP A 101 5.03 6.82 1.45
CA ASP A 101 4.34 5.55 1.24
C ASP A 101 2.93 5.77 0.61
N ASN A 102 2.39 6.99 0.65
CA ASN A 102 1.08 7.32 0.09
C ASN A 102 1.01 7.35 -1.45
N TRP A 103 2.12 7.14 -2.17
CA TRP A 103 2.11 7.03 -3.64
C TRP A 103 1.13 5.95 -4.12
N GLU A 104 1.13 4.82 -3.42
CA GLU A 104 0.32 3.67 -3.76
C GLU A 104 -1.16 3.89 -3.40
N ALA A 105 -1.41 4.60 -2.30
CA ALA A 105 -2.75 5.05 -1.92
C ALA A 105 -3.35 6.02 -2.96
N LEU A 106 -2.55 7.00 -3.40
CA LEU A 106 -2.94 7.94 -4.47
C LEU A 106 -3.29 7.19 -5.76
N GLY A 107 -2.48 6.21 -6.15
CA GLY A 107 -2.74 5.39 -7.33
C GLY A 107 -4.04 4.61 -7.25
N THR A 108 -4.34 4.01 -6.10
CA THR A 108 -5.62 3.32 -5.87
C THR A 108 -6.81 4.28 -5.93
N LEU A 109 -6.73 5.46 -5.32
CA LEU A 109 -7.79 6.47 -5.40
C LEU A 109 -8.03 6.96 -6.83
N GLN A 110 -6.96 7.22 -7.58
CA GLN A 110 -7.05 7.60 -8.99
C GLN A 110 -7.65 6.48 -9.86
N TRP A 111 -7.39 5.22 -9.51
CA TRP A 111 -8.01 4.08 -10.19
C TRP A 111 -9.51 4.01 -9.93
N LEU A 112 -9.93 4.22 -8.68
CA LEU A 112 -11.36 4.31 -8.31
C LEU A 112 -12.08 5.47 -9.00
N LEU A 113 -11.38 6.59 -9.21
CA LEU A 113 -11.85 7.75 -9.96
C LEU A 113 -11.76 7.56 -11.49
N GLY A 114 -11.20 6.46 -11.97
CA GLY A 114 -11.00 6.16 -13.39
C GLY A 114 -9.97 7.05 -14.12
N ARG A 115 -9.14 7.79 -13.37
CA ARG A 115 -8.00 8.55 -13.91
C ARG A 115 -6.80 7.65 -14.22
N GLN A 116 -6.69 6.55 -13.49
CA GLN A 116 -5.74 5.47 -13.73
C GLN A 116 -6.52 4.21 -14.10
N HIS A 117 -6.12 3.51 -15.17
CA HIS A 117 -6.91 2.36 -15.67
C HIS A 117 -6.43 1.00 -15.14
N ILE A 118 -5.19 0.93 -14.65
CA ILE A 118 -4.55 -0.32 -14.24
C ILE A 118 -3.89 -0.11 -12.87
N ILE A 119 -4.15 -1.02 -11.94
CA ILE A 119 -3.37 -1.20 -10.72
C ILE A 119 -2.21 -2.13 -11.09
N PRO A 120 -0.94 -1.70 -10.96
CA PRO A 120 0.19 -2.57 -11.27
C PRO A 120 0.24 -3.74 -10.27
N PRO A 121 0.98 -4.83 -10.57
CA PRO A 121 1.18 -5.90 -9.62
C PRO A 121 1.73 -5.39 -8.28
N TYR A 122 1.49 -6.10 -7.17
CA TYR A 122 1.91 -5.62 -5.84
C TYR A 122 3.43 -5.62 -5.65
N TYR A 123 4.16 -6.26 -6.56
CA TYR A 123 5.61 -6.21 -6.65
C TYR A 123 6.14 -5.12 -7.59
N SER A 124 5.25 -4.22 -8.05
CA SER A 124 5.59 -3.05 -8.85
C SER A 124 4.87 -1.82 -8.31
N ASN A 125 5.53 -0.67 -8.37
CA ASN A 125 4.95 0.60 -7.91
C ASN A 125 4.14 1.27 -9.02
N PHE A 126 3.21 2.14 -8.64
CA PHE A 126 2.64 3.06 -9.62
C PHE A 126 3.72 4.01 -10.18
N ASP A 127 3.63 4.31 -11.48
CA ASP A 127 4.44 5.36 -12.09
C ASP A 127 4.05 6.72 -11.50
N ARG A 128 4.92 7.24 -10.62
CA ARG A 128 4.75 8.51 -9.90
C ARG A 128 4.52 9.69 -10.84
N ALA A 129 5.23 9.74 -11.97
CA ALA A 129 5.10 10.81 -12.93
C ALA A 129 3.74 10.75 -13.65
N ARG A 130 3.26 9.53 -13.96
CA ARG A 130 1.92 9.34 -14.50
C ARG A 130 0.84 9.71 -13.49
N LEU A 131 0.98 9.33 -12.22
CA LEU A 131 0.03 9.70 -11.17
C LEU A 131 -0.18 11.23 -11.07
N PHE A 132 0.89 12.01 -11.12
CA PHE A 132 0.78 13.48 -11.06
C PHE A 132 0.13 14.07 -12.32
N ARG A 133 0.45 13.51 -13.50
CA ARG A 133 -0.15 13.98 -14.76
C ARG A 133 -1.63 13.65 -14.87
N ASN A 134 -2.06 12.50 -14.34
CA ASN A 134 -3.42 12.02 -14.46
C ASN A 134 -4.45 12.90 -13.73
N THR A 135 -4.06 13.63 -12.68
CA THR A 135 -4.96 14.54 -11.96
C THR A 135 -5.00 15.93 -12.58
N GLY A 136 -3.94 16.35 -13.27
CA GLY A 136 -3.80 17.72 -13.77
C GLY A 136 -3.63 18.78 -12.68
N ILE A 137 -3.53 18.39 -11.41
CA ILE A 137 -3.32 19.31 -10.30
C ILE A 137 -1.88 19.84 -10.35
N MET A 138 -1.75 21.17 -10.37
CA MET A 138 -0.51 21.87 -10.10
C MET A 138 -0.52 22.25 -8.62
N PRO A 139 0.32 21.63 -7.76
CA PRO A 139 0.20 21.76 -6.30
C PRO A 139 0.29 23.18 -5.74
N ALA A 140 0.89 24.12 -6.48
CA ALA A 140 1.03 25.52 -6.10
C ALA A 140 -0.11 26.42 -6.62
N ASP A 141 -1.07 25.87 -7.38
CA ASP A 141 -2.18 26.61 -7.99
C ASP A 141 -3.53 26.06 -7.49
N PRO A 142 -4.25 26.78 -6.61
CA PRO A 142 -5.52 26.32 -6.05
C PRO A 142 -6.60 26.11 -7.12
N SER A 143 -6.58 26.86 -8.22
CA SER A 143 -7.59 26.73 -9.27
C SER A 143 -7.56 25.36 -9.94
N THR A 144 -6.37 24.74 -10.06
CA THR A 144 -6.23 23.41 -10.65
C THR A 144 -6.79 22.31 -9.75
N ILE A 145 -6.79 22.53 -8.44
CA ILE A 145 -7.37 21.63 -7.44
C ILE A 145 -8.90 21.69 -7.54
N GLU A 146 -9.46 22.89 -7.55
CA GLU A 146 -10.90 23.12 -7.69
C GLU A 146 -11.42 22.50 -8.98
N ASN A 147 -10.76 22.79 -10.11
CA ASN A 147 -11.10 22.21 -11.41
C ASN A 147 -11.08 20.67 -11.37
N PHE A 148 -10.11 20.05 -10.70
CA PHE A 148 -10.08 18.60 -10.56
C PHE A 148 -11.27 18.08 -9.74
N VAL A 149 -11.56 18.67 -8.59
CA VAL A 149 -12.68 18.25 -7.72
C VAL A 149 -14.03 18.47 -8.42
N ASP A 150 -14.21 19.59 -9.11
CA ASP A 150 -15.42 19.92 -9.85
C ASP A 150 -15.74 18.89 -10.94
N THR A 151 -14.72 18.27 -11.53
CA THR A 151 -14.91 17.14 -12.46
C THR A 151 -15.51 15.90 -11.81
N PHE A 152 -15.79 15.89 -10.51
CA PHE A 152 -16.46 14.78 -9.81
C PHE A 152 -17.68 15.22 -9.00
N MET A 153 -18.05 16.51 -9.07
CA MET A 153 -19.23 17.07 -8.38
C MET A 153 -20.54 16.84 -9.15
N SER A 154 -20.46 16.55 -10.46
CA SER A 154 -21.65 16.27 -11.27
C SER A 154 -22.25 14.90 -10.99
N SER A 155 -23.56 14.85 -10.74
CA SER A 155 -24.33 13.62 -10.50
C SER A 155 -24.35 12.64 -11.69
N GLN A 156 -23.90 13.08 -12.87
CA GLN A 156 -23.80 12.23 -14.07
C GLN A 156 -22.52 11.39 -14.11
N ILE A 157 -21.56 11.67 -13.22
CA ILE A 157 -20.27 10.99 -13.20
C ILE A 157 -20.41 9.73 -12.38
N ARG A 158 -20.78 8.65 -13.09
CA ARG A 158 -20.78 7.31 -12.52
C ARG A 158 -19.35 6.94 -12.15
N GLN A 159 -19.17 6.38 -10.95
CA GLN A 159 -17.94 5.69 -10.59
C GLN A 159 -17.55 4.75 -11.73
N HIS A 160 -16.31 4.87 -12.20
CA HIS A 160 -15.87 4.23 -13.45
C HIS A 160 -15.56 2.75 -13.29
N VAL A 161 -15.42 2.27 -12.05
CA VAL A 161 -15.03 0.89 -11.75
C VAL A 161 -16.27 0.01 -11.66
N ASP A 162 -16.30 -1.06 -12.46
CA ASP A 162 -17.34 -2.09 -12.37
C ASP A 162 -17.29 -2.83 -11.02
N THR A 163 -18.43 -3.25 -10.51
CA THR A 163 -18.51 -3.91 -9.19
C THR A 163 -17.68 -5.19 -9.13
N GLN A 164 -17.57 -5.97 -10.22
CA GLN A 164 -16.74 -7.17 -10.24
C GLN A 164 -15.25 -6.82 -10.22
N GLN A 165 -14.85 -5.80 -10.98
CA GLN A 165 -13.48 -5.29 -10.98
C GLN A 165 -13.09 -4.77 -9.60
N LEU A 166 -13.97 -4.00 -8.95
CA LEU A 166 -13.77 -3.51 -7.59
C LEU A 166 -13.61 -4.66 -6.59
N GLN A 167 -14.52 -5.64 -6.62
CA GLN A 167 -14.44 -6.80 -5.73
C GLN A 167 -13.16 -7.59 -5.93
N HIS A 168 -12.76 -7.81 -7.18
CA HIS A 168 -11.52 -8.50 -7.51
C HIS A 168 -10.31 -7.72 -6.97
N ALA A 169 -10.23 -6.40 -7.21
CA ALA A 169 -9.12 -5.57 -6.73
C ALA A 169 -9.02 -5.55 -5.19
N VAL A 170 -10.15 -5.47 -4.49
CA VAL A 170 -10.21 -5.55 -3.02
C VAL A 170 -9.72 -6.91 -2.53
N ASN A 171 -10.18 -8.00 -3.15
CA ASN A 171 -9.77 -9.36 -2.80
C ASN A 171 -8.27 -9.59 -3.03
N THR A 172 -7.73 -9.06 -4.13
CA THR A 172 -6.30 -9.08 -4.42
C THR A 172 -5.54 -8.30 -3.35
N SER A 173 -6.03 -7.12 -2.95
CA SER A 173 -5.41 -6.35 -1.87
C SER A 173 -5.41 -7.08 -0.54
N GLU A 174 -6.49 -7.79 -0.20
CA GLU A 174 -6.56 -8.63 1.00
C GLU A 174 -5.57 -9.79 0.96
N ALA A 175 -5.37 -10.39 -0.21
CA ALA A 175 -4.43 -11.50 -0.35
C ALA A 175 -2.99 -11.05 -0.10
N TRP A 176 -2.60 -9.92 -0.70
CA TRP A 176 -1.26 -9.36 -0.56
C TRP A 176 -0.97 -8.81 0.84
N ILE A 177 -1.91 -8.10 1.47
CA ILE A 177 -1.71 -7.64 2.86
C ILE A 177 -1.63 -8.81 3.84
N TRP A 178 -2.44 -9.85 3.63
CA TRP A 178 -2.35 -11.07 4.43
C TRP A 178 -0.97 -11.71 4.30
N ARG A 179 -0.46 -11.86 3.06
CA ARG A 179 0.86 -12.47 2.83
C ARG A 179 1.98 -11.63 3.43
N ALA A 180 1.92 -10.31 3.31
CA ALA A 180 2.90 -9.40 3.91
C ALA A 180 2.93 -9.52 5.44
N ARG A 181 1.76 -9.57 6.09
CA ARG A 181 1.66 -9.76 7.54
C ARG A 181 2.10 -11.16 7.99
N ALA A 182 1.80 -12.19 7.19
CA ALA A 182 2.29 -13.54 7.44
C ALA A 182 3.83 -13.58 7.44
N GLN A 183 4.50 -12.76 6.61
CA GLN A 183 5.97 -12.67 6.62
C GLN A 183 6.52 -12.14 7.94
N VAL A 184 5.88 -11.11 8.52
CA VAL A 184 6.29 -10.55 9.82
C VAL A 184 6.18 -11.62 10.91
N LEU A 185 5.10 -12.39 10.91
CA LEU A 185 4.90 -13.49 11.85
C LEU A 185 5.89 -14.65 11.64
N LEU A 186 6.26 -14.95 10.40
CA LEU A 186 7.32 -15.90 10.09
C LEU A 186 8.69 -15.43 10.59
N GLY A 187 9.05 -14.16 10.36
CA GLY A 187 10.29 -13.58 10.87
C GLY A 187 10.36 -13.63 12.39
N LEU A 188 9.27 -13.27 13.08
CA LEU A 188 9.16 -13.42 14.53
C LEU A 188 9.34 -14.88 14.98
N ARG A 189 8.78 -15.84 14.24
CA ARG A 189 8.98 -17.26 14.52
C ARG A 189 10.45 -17.67 14.36
N GLU A 190 11.09 -17.28 13.27
CA GLU A 190 12.50 -17.60 12.97
C GLU A 190 13.46 -17.01 14.00
N GLU A 191 13.26 -15.76 14.41
CA GLU A 191 14.01 -15.12 15.50
C GLU A 191 13.90 -15.89 16.81
N ILE A 192 12.72 -16.47 17.08
CA ILE A 192 12.45 -17.21 18.29
C ILE A 192 13.03 -18.64 18.25
N THR A 193 13.03 -19.28 17.08
CA THR A 193 13.65 -20.60 16.88
C THR A 193 15.17 -20.55 16.75
N ASN A 194 15.77 -19.37 16.54
CA ASN A 194 17.23 -19.15 16.46
C ASN A 194 17.93 -18.72 17.79
N PRO A 195 17.88 -19.49 18.89
CA PRO A 195 18.90 -19.39 19.93
C PRO A 195 19.80 -20.63 19.90
N THR A 196 20.94 -20.53 19.19
CA THR A 196 22.16 -21.35 19.39
C THR A 196 21.96 -22.73 20.03
N ALA A 197 21.60 -23.76 19.26
CA ALA A 197 21.84 -25.18 19.60
C ALA A 197 21.31 -26.12 18.51
N ASP A 198 22.11 -27.14 18.20
CA ASP A 198 21.63 -28.44 17.73
C ASP A 198 20.33 -28.83 18.45
N ARG A 199 19.18 -28.75 17.78
CA ARG A 199 17.93 -29.32 18.28
C ARG A 199 17.28 -30.10 17.15
N SER A 200 16.92 -31.34 17.47
CA SER A 200 16.28 -32.25 16.54
C SER A 200 14.80 -31.85 16.35
N ASN A 201 14.27 -32.11 15.14
CA ASN A 201 12.97 -31.64 14.63
C ASN A 201 11.72 -31.88 15.51
N GLY A 202 11.84 -32.59 16.65
CA GLY A 202 10.76 -32.78 17.63
C GLY A 202 10.77 -31.82 18.83
N GLU A 203 11.87 -31.11 19.09
CA GLU A 203 12.02 -30.19 20.25
C GLU A 203 11.84 -28.70 19.87
N GLU A 204 11.74 -28.38 18.58
CA GLU A 204 11.56 -27.00 18.09
C GLU A 204 10.16 -26.44 18.40
N GLU A 205 9.11 -27.25 18.29
CA GLU A 205 7.73 -26.83 18.54
C GLU A 205 7.51 -26.43 20.03
N THR A 206 8.11 -27.18 20.96
CA THR A 206 8.05 -26.89 22.40
C THR A 206 8.92 -25.68 22.78
N ALA A 207 10.06 -25.48 22.11
CA ALA A 207 10.93 -24.32 22.32
C ALA A 207 10.32 -23.01 21.78
N LEU A 208 9.71 -23.05 20.60
CA LEU A 208 8.98 -21.91 20.02
C LEU A 208 7.79 -21.51 20.89
N GLU A 209 6.98 -22.48 21.33
CA GLU A 209 5.90 -22.21 22.27
C GLU A 209 6.38 -21.61 23.59
N ALA A 210 7.50 -22.12 24.14
CA ALA A 210 8.07 -21.63 25.38
C ALA A 210 8.59 -20.19 25.25
N ALA A 211 9.32 -19.88 24.18
CA ALA A 211 9.88 -18.55 23.97
C ALA A 211 8.82 -17.50 23.58
N LEU A 212 7.77 -17.91 22.86
CA LEU A 212 6.58 -17.08 22.64
C LEU A 212 5.81 -16.78 23.95
N ARG A 213 5.81 -17.71 24.93
CA ARG A 213 5.29 -17.45 26.29
C ARG A 213 6.15 -16.44 27.02
N THR A 214 7.48 -16.54 26.94
CA THR A 214 8.42 -15.61 27.61
C THR A 214 8.30 -14.18 27.09
N ARG A 215 8.08 -14.00 25.77
CA ARG A 215 7.83 -12.69 25.15
C ARG A 215 6.38 -12.20 25.28
N HIS A 216 5.54 -12.87 26.08
CA HIS A 216 4.15 -12.50 26.34
C HIS A 216 3.28 -12.39 25.07
N ILE A 217 3.60 -13.16 24.02
CA ILE A 217 2.80 -13.16 22.80
C ILE A 217 1.45 -13.85 23.07
N PRO A 218 0.31 -13.22 22.71
CA PRO A 218 -1.01 -13.79 22.89
C PRO A 218 -1.13 -15.22 22.34
N PRO A 219 -1.75 -16.17 23.06
CA PRO A 219 -1.89 -17.57 22.63
C PRO A 219 -2.49 -17.75 21.23
N SER A 220 -3.42 -16.86 20.84
CA SER A 220 -4.05 -16.84 19.53
C SER A 220 -3.05 -16.61 18.39
N LEU A 221 -2.11 -15.67 18.56
CA LEU A 221 -1.08 -15.36 17.58
C LEU A 221 -0.02 -16.47 17.45
N ARG A 222 0.25 -17.18 18.55
CA ARG A 222 1.20 -18.31 18.55
C ARG A 222 0.71 -19.46 17.66
N LYS A 223 -0.56 -19.82 17.80
CA LYS A 223 -1.16 -20.89 17.00
C LYS A 223 -1.13 -20.54 15.51
N ILE A 224 -1.48 -19.29 15.18
CA ILE A 224 -1.42 -18.79 13.81
C ILE A 224 0.02 -18.91 13.26
N ALA A 225 1.02 -18.42 14.00
CA ALA A 225 2.42 -18.45 13.56
C ALA A 225 2.96 -19.88 13.35
N ALA A 226 2.56 -20.84 14.19
CA ALA A 226 2.95 -22.24 14.05
C ALA A 226 2.35 -22.90 12.79
N ASP A 227 1.12 -22.53 12.43
CA ASP A 227 0.41 -23.10 11.27
C ASP A 227 0.79 -22.43 9.94
N LEU A 228 1.51 -21.30 9.95
CA LEU A 228 1.86 -20.54 8.74
C LEU A 228 2.59 -21.35 7.66
N PRO A 229 3.58 -22.21 7.94
CA PRO A 229 4.26 -23.00 6.92
C PRO A 229 3.33 -23.93 6.14
N LYS A 230 2.24 -24.39 6.76
CA LYS A 230 1.20 -25.21 6.10
C LYS A 230 0.15 -24.33 5.42
N THR A 231 -0.12 -23.16 6.01
CA THR A 231 -1.18 -22.24 5.58
C THR A 231 -0.79 -21.44 4.34
N ILE A 232 0.49 -21.04 4.20
CA ILE A 232 0.98 -20.25 3.06
C ILE A 232 0.84 -21.02 1.73
N PRO A 233 1.25 -22.30 1.61
CA PRO A 233 1.02 -23.07 0.38
C PRO A 233 -0.46 -23.16 -0.02
N LEU A 234 -1.34 -23.38 0.97
CA LEU A 234 -2.78 -23.44 0.73
C LEU A 234 -3.33 -22.07 0.30
N ALA A 235 -2.90 -20.99 0.95
CA ALA A 235 -3.27 -19.63 0.60
C ALA A 235 -2.79 -19.23 -0.79
N ALA A 236 -1.56 -19.60 -1.16
CA ALA A 236 -0.99 -19.36 -2.48
C ALA A 236 -1.80 -20.08 -3.56
N LYS A 237 -2.10 -21.38 -3.36
CA LYS A 237 -2.95 -22.16 -4.26
C LYS A 237 -4.33 -21.53 -4.44
N HIS A 238 -5.05 -21.25 -3.35
CA HIS A 238 -6.36 -20.62 -3.42
C HIS A 238 -6.33 -19.23 -4.05
N SER A 239 -5.26 -18.45 -3.83
CA SER A 239 -5.10 -17.12 -4.43
C SER A 239 -4.89 -17.23 -5.94
N LEU A 240 -4.13 -18.22 -6.40
CA LEU A 240 -3.95 -18.49 -7.83
C LEU A 240 -5.24 -18.96 -8.49
N ASP A 241 -5.95 -19.91 -7.87
CA ASP A 241 -7.21 -20.45 -8.39
C ASP A 241 -8.29 -19.36 -8.55
N LYS A 242 -8.27 -18.34 -7.67
CA LYS A 242 -9.15 -17.16 -7.73
C LYS A 242 -8.62 -16.01 -8.61
N GLY A 243 -7.45 -16.17 -9.21
CA GLY A 243 -6.79 -15.13 -10.01
C GLY A 243 -6.31 -13.91 -9.21
N LEU A 244 -6.15 -14.01 -7.89
CA LEU A 244 -5.67 -12.92 -7.02
C LEU A 244 -4.15 -12.72 -7.13
N ILE A 245 -3.44 -13.75 -7.57
CA ILE A 245 -2.01 -13.72 -7.90
C ILE A 245 -1.80 -14.32 -9.28
N GLU A 246 -0.73 -13.91 -9.94
CA GLU A 246 -0.42 -14.34 -11.31
C GLU A 246 0.26 -15.72 -11.35
N ASN A 247 1.11 -16.02 -10.36
CA ASN A 247 1.86 -17.26 -10.31
C ASN A 247 2.23 -17.68 -8.87
N ILE A 248 2.58 -18.96 -8.75
CA ILE A 248 3.12 -19.58 -7.52
C ILE A 248 4.56 -20.00 -7.82
N GLU A 249 5.47 -19.68 -6.91
CA GLU A 249 6.87 -20.12 -6.96
C GLU A 249 7.20 -20.79 -5.62
N GLY A 250 7.80 -21.99 -5.63
CA GLY A 250 8.26 -22.66 -4.39
C GLY A 250 7.22 -22.75 -3.25
N GLU A 251 5.94 -22.98 -3.60
CA GLU A 251 4.76 -23.02 -2.71
C GLU A 251 4.35 -21.69 -2.07
N ASP A 252 4.76 -20.56 -2.65
CA ASP A 252 4.48 -19.23 -2.16
C ASP A 252 4.04 -18.29 -3.30
N PHE A 253 3.66 -17.05 -2.96
CA PHE A 253 3.33 -16.01 -3.92
C PHE A 253 4.55 -15.73 -4.80
N GLY A 254 4.40 -15.85 -6.12
CA GLY A 254 5.47 -15.54 -7.07
C GLY A 254 5.68 -14.04 -7.21
N ILE A 255 6.95 -13.62 -7.23
CA ILE A 255 7.38 -12.23 -7.35
C ILE A 255 8.28 -12.12 -8.57
N ALA A 256 7.87 -11.35 -9.57
CA ALA A 256 8.73 -11.04 -10.69
C ALA A 256 9.78 -10.00 -10.26
N VAL A 257 11.06 -10.36 -10.37
CA VAL A 257 12.21 -9.50 -10.09
C VAL A 257 13.00 -9.29 -11.37
N GLU A 258 13.45 -8.06 -11.58
CA GLU A 258 14.39 -7.73 -12.65
C GLU A 258 15.78 -8.24 -12.29
N MET A 259 16.36 -9.09 -13.12
CA MET A 259 17.74 -9.53 -12.97
C MET A 259 18.66 -8.41 -13.42
N LYS A 260 19.64 -8.05 -12.58
CA LYS A 260 20.75 -7.19 -13.02
C LYS A 260 21.56 -7.96 -14.06
N GLU A 261 21.50 -7.52 -15.31
CA GLU A 261 22.34 -8.03 -16.37
C GLU A 261 23.82 -7.85 -15.98
N THR A 262 24.56 -8.95 -15.88
CA THR A 262 26.02 -8.91 -15.81
C THR A 262 26.55 -8.30 -17.11
N ALA A 263 27.54 -7.42 -17.02
CA ALA A 263 28.08 -6.57 -18.09
C ALA A 263 28.53 -7.29 -19.39
N ASP A 264 28.56 -8.61 -19.43
CA ASP A 264 28.95 -9.44 -20.57
C ASP A 264 27.79 -9.86 -21.49
N GLN A 265 26.55 -9.38 -21.26
CA GLN A 265 25.42 -9.63 -22.17
C GLN A 265 24.92 -8.33 -22.79
N ALA A 266 25.28 -8.11 -24.05
CA ALA A 266 24.79 -7.01 -24.90
C ALA A 266 23.28 -7.19 -25.25
N PRO A 267 22.59 -6.11 -25.68
CA PRO A 267 21.25 -5.78 -25.20
C PRO A 267 20.15 -6.59 -25.88
N ALA A 268 19.49 -7.47 -25.14
CA ALA A 268 18.10 -7.78 -25.43
C ALA A 268 17.26 -6.58 -24.93
N SER A 269 16.33 -6.12 -25.75
CA SER A 269 15.55 -4.88 -25.55
C SER A 269 14.56 -4.93 -24.38
N GLN A 270 14.69 -5.91 -23.48
CA GLN A 270 13.82 -6.14 -22.35
C GLN A 270 14.64 -6.68 -21.16
N PRO A 271 14.49 -6.09 -19.96
CA PRO A 271 15.16 -6.60 -18.77
C PRO A 271 14.75 -8.06 -18.55
N SER A 272 15.73 -8.95 -18.34
CA SER A 272 15.40 -10.33 -18.01
C SER A 272 14.74 -10.39 -16.62
N THR A 273 13.52 -10.92 -16.56
CA THR A 273 12.75 -11.07 -15.32
C THR A 273 12.79 -12.51 -14.86
N ALA A 274 12.97 -12.74 -13.57
CA ALA A 274 12.80 -14.04 -12.94
C ALA A 274 11.72 -14.00 -11.88
N THR A 275 11.05 -15.14 -11.66
CA THR A 275 10.12 -15.26 -10.55
C THR A 275 10.86 -15.85 -9.34
N VAL A 276 10.69 -15.23 -8.18
CA VAL A 276 11.17 -15.74 -6.90
C VAL A 276 10.01 -15.88 -5.92
N PRO A 277 10.06 -16.82 -4.98
CA PRO A 277 9.01 -16.94 -3.97
C PRO A 277 9.11 -15.78 -2.97
N TYR A 278 7.97 -15.23 -2.54
CA TYR A 278 7.92 -14.10 -1.60
C TYR A 278 8.82 -14.29 -0.37
N LYS A 279 8.81 -15.49 0.25
CA LYS A 279 9.62 -15.79 1.44
C LYS A 279 11.13 -15.61 1.25
N ASN A 280 11.63 -15.68 0.01
CA ASN A 280 13.07 -15.59 -0.29
C ASN A 280 13.55 -14.16 -0.55
N LEU A 281 12.67 -13.16 -0.52
CA LEU A 281 13.09 -11.77 -0.64
C LEU A 281 13.89 -11.34 0.61
N ASP A 282 14.74 -10.33 0.46
CA ASP A 282 15.41 -9.71 1.60
C ASP A 282 14.46 -8.80 2.40
N SER A 283 14.91 -8.35 3.58
CA SER A 283 14.11 -7.52 4.48
C SER A 283 13.66 -6.20 3.85
N ASN A 284 14.50 -5.57 3.01
CA ASN A 284 14.18 -4.30 2.37
C ASN A 284 13.07 -4.48 1.33
N HIS A 285 13.11 -5.57 0.56
CA HIS A 285 12.06 -5.93 -0.39
C HIS A 285 10.78 -6.34 0.33
N HIS A 286 10.84 -7.10 1.44
CA HIS A 286 9.67 -7.39 2.26
C HIS A 286 9.00 -6.13 2.79
N ASP A 287 9.78 -5.18 3.29
CA ASP A 287 9.27 -3.90 3.78
C ASP A 287 8.64 -3.06 2.67
N ALA A 288 9.28 -3.00 1.50
CA ALA A 288 8.74 -2.29 0.34
C ALA A 288 7.39 -2.89 -0.11
N LEU A 289 7.30 -4.21 -0.27
CA LEU A 289 6.05 -4.88 -0.66
C LEU A 289 4.96 -4.72 0.40
N ARG A 290 5.33 -4.78 1.68
CA ARG A 290 4.41 -4.54 2.79
C ARG A 290 3.81 -3.14 2.71
N LYS A 291 4.64 -2.11 2.52
CA LYS A 291 4.18 -0.71 2.36
C LYS A 291 3.24 -0.54 1.18
N VAL A 292 3.53 -1.17 0.04
CA VAL A 292 2.64 -1.19 -1.13
C VAL A 292 1.30 -1.83 -0.77
N ALA A 293 1.34 -3.02 -0.14
CA ALA A 293 0.14 -3.75 0.25
C ALA A 293 -0.72 -2.96 1.25
N GLU A 294 -0.09 -2.41 2.29
CA GLU A 294 -0.74 -1.59 3.33
C GLU A 294 -1.38 -0.34 2.74
N SER A 295 -0.67 0.40 1.90
CA SER A 295 -1.14 1.66 1.34
C SER A 295 -2.31 1.46 0.37
N ARG A 296 -2.25 0.44 -0.49
CA ARG A 296 -3.37 0.10 -1.39
C ARG A 296 -4.58 -0.40 -0.59
N PHE A 297 -4.34 -1.24 0.41
CA PHE A 297 -5.40 -1.78 1.27
C PHE A 297 -6.10 -0.68 2.07
N MET A 298 -5.35 0.26 2.64
CA MET A 298 -5.88 1.44 3.33
C MET A 298 -6.78 2.26 2.41
N ALA A 299 -6.32 2.53 1.18
CA ALA A 299 -7.10 3.29 0.21
C ALA A 299 -8.43 2.60 -0.12
N PHE A 300 -8.44 1.28 -0.31
CA PHE A 300 -9.69 0.53 -0.49
C PHE A 300 -10.58 0.55 0.76
N ALA A 301 -10.02 0.29 1.93
CA ALA A 301 -10.76 0.27 3.19
C ALA A 301 -11.43 1.61 3.48
N TRP A 302 -10.71 2.72 3.28
CA TRP A 302 -11.25 4.06 3.43
C TRP A 302 -12.33 4.35 2.39
N SER A 303 -12.06 4.04 1.12
CA SER A 303 -13.00 4.28 0.02
C SER A 303 -14.31 3.50 0.17
N LEU A 304 -14.29 2.37 0.88
CA LEU A 304 -15.46 1.53 1.16
C LEU A 304 -16.12 1.82 2.51
N GLY A 305 -15.68 2.87 3.22
CA GLY A 305 -16.20 3.24 4.54
C GLY A 305 -15.93 2.19 5.63
N LYS A 306 -14.91 1.35 5.48
CA LYS A 306 -14.46 0.43 6.53
C LYS A 306 -13.62 1.13 7.59
N ILE A 307 -13.04 2.27 7.23
CA ILE A 307 -12.48 3.25 8.16
C ILE A 307 -13.08 4.62 7.93
N ASP A 308 -13.37 5.29 9.04
CA ASP A 308 -13.99 6.62 9.03
C ASP A 308 -12.97 7.72 8.78
N ALA A 309 -11.73 7.54 9.24
CA ALA A 309 -10.65 8.50 9.14
C ALA A 309 -9.46 7.95 8.35
N TRP A 310 -8.80 8.81 7.58
CA TRP A 310 -7.53 8.51 6.93
C TRP A 310 -6.41 8.55 7.99
N ASP A 311 -6.00 7.39 8.49
CA ASP A 311 -5.02 7.29 9.56
C ASP A 311 -4.05 6.14 9.28
N ILE A 312 -2.82 6.50 8.90
CA ILE A 312 -1.80 5.54 8.45
C ILE A 312 -1.47 4.55 9.57
N GLU A 313 -1.45 4.99 10.83
CA GLU A 313 -1.12 4.15 11.99
C GLU A 313 -2.18 3.07 12.22
N LYS A 314 -3.46 3.41 11.97
CA LYS A 314 -4.60 2.48 12.10
C LYS A 314 -4.71 1.45 11.00
N THR A 315 -3.94 1.57 9.92
CA THR A 315 -3.90 0.56 8.84
C THR A 315 -3.48 -0.81 9.39
N SER A 316 -2.62 -0.82 10.41
CA SER A 316 -2.17 -2.03 11.09
C SER A 316 -3.29 -2.76 11.85
N GLU A 317 -4.31 -2.03 12.29
CA GLU A 317 -5.45 -2.54 13.08
C GLU A 317 -6.53 -3.18 12.19
N LEU A 318 -6.55 -2.87 10.89
CA LEU A 318 -7.54 -3.38 9.96
C LEU A 318 -7.25 -4.84 9.58
N LEU A 319 -8.10 -5.75 10.02
CA LEU A 319 -7.93 -7.19 9.76
C LEU A 319 -8.36 -7.60 8.35
N SER A 320 -9.50 -7.08 7.87
CA SER A 320 -10.05 -7.36 6.54
C SER A 320 -11.07 -6.29 6.13
N ILE A 321 -11.30 -6.15 4.82
CA ILE A 321 -12.39 -5.35 4.24
C ILE A 321 -13.64 -6.23 4.09
N ASN A 322 -13.45 -7.47 3.66
CA ASN A 322 -14.48 -8.49 3.57
C ASN A 322 -14.68 -9.20 4.92
N PRO A 323 -15.90 -9.63 5.25
CA PRO A 323 -16.18 -10.39 6.47
C PRO A 323 -15.44 -11.74 6.54
N ILE A 324 -15.19 -12.34 5.37
CA ILE A 324 -14.35 -13.52 5.20
C ILE A 324 -13.22 -13.08 4.28
N ASN A 325 -11.97 -13.20 4.74
CA ASN A 325 -10.81 -12.82 3.94
C ASN A 325 -10.86 -13.57 2.59
N ALA A 326 -10.61 -12.85 1.51
CA ALA A 326 -10.70 -13.36 0.15
C ALA A 326 -9.97 -14.69 -0.07
N ILE A 327 -8.83 -14.92 0.60
CA ILE A 327 -8.06 -16.16 0.49
C ILE A 327 -8.87 -17.37 0.98
N TRP A 328 -9.67 -17.21 2.04
CA TRP A 328 -10.39 -18.31 2.73
C TRP A 328 -11.85 -18.45 2.31
N THR A 329 -12.34 -17.58 1.45
CA THR A 329 -13.72 -17.67 0.94
C THR A 329 -13.83 -18.93 0.06
N PRO A 330 -14.79 -19.84 0.28
CA PRO A 330 -14.94 -21.01 -0.58
C PRO A 330 -15.24 -20.60 -2.02
N GLU A 331 -14.80 -21.40 -3.00
CA GLU A 331 -15.20 -21.24 -4.40
C GLU A 331 -16.73 -21.28 -4.47
N ALA A 332 -17.32 -20.34 -5.19
CA ALA A 332 -18.75 -20.41 -5.46
C ALA A 332 -18.97 -21.51 -6.50
N GLU A 333 -19.66 -22.58 -6.13
CA GLU A 333 -20.24 -23.54 -7.07
C GLU A 333 -21.25 -22.87 -8.02
#